data_AF-Q58H99-F1
#
_entry.id   AF-Q58H99-F1
#
_cell.length_a   1.000
_cell.length_b   1.000
_cell.length_c   1.000
_cell.angle_alpha   90.00
_cell.angle_beta   90.00
_cell.angle_gamma   90.00
#
_symmetry.space_group_name_H-M   'P 1'
#
loop_
_entity.id
_entity.type
_entity.pdbx_description
1 polymer ?
#
loop_
_entity_poly.entity_id
_entity_poly.type
_entity_poly.pdbx_seq_one_letter_code
_entity_poly.pdbx_strand_id
1 'polypeptide(L)'
;AVNALFTAGRHALQTDVTDYKVDQVSILVDCVSGELYPNEKRELLSLVKYAKRLSYSRNLLLDPTFDSINSSDKNGWYGSNGIAISSGNFVFKGNYLIFSGTNDEQYPTYLYQKIDESKLKEYTRYKLRGFIENSQDLEAYVIRYDAKHETFDVSNNLLPDISPVNACGEPNRCVALQYLDENPRLECSSVQDGILSDSHSFSLNINTGSIDFNESVGIWVLFKISTPEGYAKFGNLEVIENGPVIGEALARVKRQETKWRNQLTQLRTETQAIYTRAKQALDNLFANAQDSHLKIGTTFAAIVAARKIVQSIREAYMSWLSVVPGVNYPIFTELTERVQQAFQLYDVRNVVRNGQFLSGLSDWIVTPDVKVQEDNGNNVLVLSNRDAQVLQCLKLYQDRGYILRVTARKEGLGEGYVTITDEEGNTDQLTFGACEEIDASNAFISTGYITKELEFFPDTEKVRIEIGETEGTFQVESVELFLMEELC
;
A
#
# COMPACT_ATOMS: atom_id res chain seq x y z
N ALA A 1 -6.49 -11.18 -43.72
CA ALA A 1 -6.15 -10.64 -42.38
C ALA A 1 -6.94 -9.38 -42.04
N VAL A 2 -6.71 -8.23 -42.70
CA VAL A 2 -7.35 -6.94 -42.34
C VAL A 2 -8.88 -6.99 -42.27
N ASN A 3 -9.55 -7.57 -43.28
CA ASN A 3 -11.01 -7.68 -43.29
C ASN A 3 -11.57 -8.48 -42.10
N ALA A 4 -10.81 -9.46 -41.59
CA ALA A 4 -11.24 -10.30 -40.47
C ALA A 4 -11.17 -9.58 -39.11
N LEU A 5 -10.57 -8.38 -39.04
CA LEU A 5 -10.59 -7.58 -37.81
C LEU A 5 -11.98 -7.00 -37.53
N PHE A 6 -12.79 -6.82 -38.57
CA PHE A 6 -14.00 -6.03 -38.52
C PHE A 6 -15.27 -6.88 -38.49
N THR A 7 -16.34 -6.32 -37.93
CA THR A 7 -17.70 -6.79 -38.15
C THR A 7 -18.17 -6.47 -39.57
N ALA A 8 -19.32 -7.04 -39.98
CA ALA A 8 -19.97 -6.69 -41.23
C ALA A 8 -20.19 -5.16 -41.31
N GLY A 9 -19.78 -4.54 -42.43
CA GLY A 9 -19.85 -3.08 -42.62
C GLY A 9 -18.64 -2.28 -42.14
N ARG A 10 -17.67 -2.89 -41.44
CA ARG A 10 -16.42 -2.24 -40.96
C ARG A 10 -16.63 -1.06 -40.00
N HIS A 11 -17.73 -1.02 -39.26
CA HIS A 11 -17.99 0.03 -38.27
C HIS A 11 -17.47 -0.30 -36.87
N ALA A 12 -17.19 -1.57 -36.58
CA ALA A 12 -16.65 -2.03 -35.30
C ALA A 12 -15.65 -3.17 -35.50
N LEU A 13 -14.84 -3.43 -34.47
CA LEU A 13 -14.04 -4.65 -34.40
C LEU A 13 -14.90 -5.83 -33.97
N GLN A 14 -14.53 -7.05 -34.39
CA GLN A 14 -15.09 -8.25 -33.79
C GLN A 14 -14.71 -8.31 -32.30
N THR A 15 -15.58 -8.85 -31.45
CA THR A 15 -15.40 -8.84 -29.99
C THR A 15 -14.19 -9.66 -29.54
N ASP A 16 -13.92 -10.77 -30.23
CA ASP A 16 -12.80 -11.68 -30.00
C ASP A 16 -11.46 -11.14 -30.54
N VAL A 17 -11.47 -10.25 -31.54
CA VAL A 17 -10.27 -9.57 -32.02
C VAL A 17 -9.66 -8.74 -30.89
N THR A 18 -8.45 -9.08 -30.46
CA THR A 18 -7.69 -8.39 -29.41
C THR A 18 -6.89 -7.21 -29.96
N ASP A 19 -6.48 -6.29 -29.09
CA ASP A 19 -5.57 -5.20 -29.45
C ASP A 19 -4.24 -5.74 -30.02
N TYR A 20 -3.70 -6.80 -29.40
CA TYR A 20 -2.52 -7.52 -29.91
C TYR A 20 -2.74 -8.04 -31.33
N LYS A 21 -3.91 -8.62 -31.63
CA LYS A 21 -4.18 -9.15 -32.98
C LYS A 21 -4.23 -8.03 -34.03
N VAL A 22 -4.73 -6.84 -33.68
CA VAL A 22 -4.68 -5.66 -34.55
C VAL A 22 -3.23 -5.29 -34.86
N ASP A 23 -2.35 -5.31 -33.86
CA ASP A 23 -0.93 -5.04 -34.03
C ASP A 23 -0.23 -6.09 -34.91
N GLN A 24 -0.52 -7.38 -34.73
CA GLN A 24 0.02 -8.45 -35.58
C GLN A 24 -0.43 -8.30 -37.04
N VAL A 25 -1.71 -7.96 -37.28
CA VAL A 25 -2.18 -7.67 -38.64
C VAL A 25 -1.53 -6.40 -39.19
N SER A 26 -1.22 -5.41 -38.36
CA SER A 26 -0.45 -4.24 -38.78
C SER A 26 0.97 -4.59 -39.20
N ILE A 27 1.65 -5.46 -38.46
CA ILE A 27 2.99 -5.96 -38.80
C ILE A 27 2.94 -6.69 -40.15
N LEU A 28 1.95 -7.55 -40.39
CA LEU A 28 1.75 -8.21 -41.68
C LEU A 28 1.61 -7.22 -42.85
N VAL A 29 0.91 -6.10 -42.64
CA VAL A 29 0.77 -5.05 -43.67
C VAL A 29 2.09 -4.31 -43.91
N ASP A 30 2.91 -4.11 -42.88
CA ASP A 30 4.23 -3.47 -43.03
C ASP A 30 5.16 -4.28 -43.94
N CYS A 31 5.01 -5.61 -43.95
CA CYS A 31 5.78 -6.55 -44.76
C CYS A 31 5.39 -6.59 -46.25
N VAL A 32 4.27 -5.96 -46.63
CA VAL A 32 3.90 -5.81 -48.05
C VAL A 32 4.92 -4.89 -48.74
N SER A 33 5.43 -5.28 -49.90
CA SER A 33 6.37 -4.43 -50.66
C SER A 33 5.71 -3.12 -51.09
N GLY A 34 6.25 -1.99 -50.61
CA GLY A 34 5.77 -0.66 -50.99
C GLY A 34 6.19 -0.26 -52.41
N GLU A 35 7.22 -0.89 -52.96
CA GLU A 35 7.67 -0.66 -54.34
C GLU A 35 6.74 -1.35 -55.36
N LEU A 36 6.29 -2.57 -55.03
CA LEU A 36 5.44 -3.36 -55.91
C LEU A 36 3.96 -3.01 -55.76
N TYR A 37 3.50 -2.70 -54.53
CA TYR A 37 2.08 -2.49 -54.22
C TYR A 37 1.83 -1.22 -53.39
N PRO A 38 2.25 -0.03 -53.87
CA PRO A 38 2.20 1.21 -53.08
C PRO A 38 0.77 1.63 -52.70
N ASN A 39 -0.21 1.43 -53.59
CA ASN A 39 -1.57 1.88 -53.36
C ASN A 39 -2.32 0.93 -52.42
N GLU A 40 -2.19 -0.37 -52.65
CA GLU A 40 -2.78 -1.43 -51.85
C GLU A 40 -2.21 -1.40 -50.43
N LYS A 41 -0.88 -1.25 -50.28
CA LYS A 41 -0.25 -1.08 -48.97
C LYS A 41 -0.80 0.14 -48.24
N ARG A 42 -0.95 1.27 -48.93
CA ARG A 42 -1.52 2.50 -48.34
C ARG A 42 -2.95 2.29 -47.85
N GLU A 43 -3.78 1.63 -48.65
CA GLU A 43 -5.17 1.32 -48.27
C GLU A 43 -5.22 0.39 -47.05
N LEU A 44 -4.43 -0.69 -47.05
CA LEU A 44 -4.34 -1.63 -45.93
C LEU A 44 -3.85 -0.94 -44.65
N LEU A 45 -2.84 -0.07 -44.74
CA LEU A 45 -2.35 0.71 -43.60
C LEU A 45 -3.43 1.64 -43.04
N SER A 46 -4.21 2.28 -43.91
CA SER A 46 -5.32 3.13 -43.49
C SER A 46 -6.36 2.33 -42.69
N LEU A 47 -6.74 1.15 -43.20
CA LEU A 47 -7.71 0.27 -42.54
C LEU A 47 -7.19 -0.25 -41.19
N VAL A 48 -5.93 -0.66 -41.09
CA VAL A 48 -5.40 -1.16 -39.81
C VAL A 48 -5.23 -0.03 -38.79
N LYS A 49 -4.82 1.18 -39.21
CA LYS A 49 -4.83 2.35 -38.33
C LYS A 49 -6.24 2.67 -37.82
N TYR A 50 -7.25 2.52 -38.68
CA TYR A 50 -8.65 2.67 -38.27
C TYR A 50 -9.08 1.57 -37.27
N ALA A 51 -8.71 0.31 -37.52
CA ALA A 51 -8.92 -0.78 -36.56
C ALA A 51 -8.29 -0.46 -35.19
N LYS A 52 -7.06 0.06 -35.16
CA LYS A 52 -6.39 0.44 -33.90
C LYS A 52 -7.12 1.56 -33.16
N ARG A 53 -7.69 2.54 -33.87
CA ARG A 53 -8.53 3.59 -33.25
C ARG A 53 -9.81 3.02 -32.65
N LEU A 54 -10.44 2.05 -33.31
CA LEU A 54 -11.59 1.34 -32.75
C LEU A 54 -11.21 0.52 -31.52
N SER A 55 -10.03 -0.11 -31.53
CA SER A 55 -9.47 -0.81 -30.35
C SER A 55 -9.35 0.13 -29.15
N TYR A 56 -8.74 1.31 -29.34
CA TYR A 56 -8.66 2.34 -28.29
C TYR A 56 -10.03 2.85 -27.86
N SER A 57 -10.96 3.05 -28.79
CA SER A 57 -12.29 3.58 -28.47
C SER A 57 -13.15 2.64 -27.62
N ARG A 58 -12.96 1.33 -27.72
CA ARG A 58 -13.70 0.34 -26.91
C ARG A 58 -12.99 0.00 -25.59
N ASN A 59 -11.70 0.34 -25.47
CA ASN A 59 -10.93 0.08 -24.28
C ASN A 59 -11.34 1.05 -23.17
N LEU A 60 -11.73 0.52 -22.02
CA LEU A 60 -12.13 1.30 -20.85
C LEU A 60 -10.94 1.76 -20.02
N LEU A 61 -9.75 1.22 -20.28
CA LEU A 61 -8.51 1.68 -19.66
C LEU A 61 -8.10 3.03 -20.24
N LEU A 62 -7.80 3.95 -19.34
CA LEU A 62 -7.16 5.22 -19.63
C LEU A 62 -5.65 5.00 -19.79
N ASP A 63 -5.05 5.81 -20.64
CA ASP A 63 -3.62 5.71 -21.00
C ASP A 63 -3.18 4.29 -21.42
N PRO A 64 -3.79 3.70 -22.47
CA PRO A 64 -3.47 2.34 -22.93
C PRO A 64 -2.05 2.23 -23.56
N THR A 65 -1.36 3.35 -23.74
CA THR A 65 0.01 3.45 -24.26
C THR A 65 1.05 3.69 -23.16
N PHE A 66 0.61 3.84 -21.91
CA PHE A 66 1.47 4.04 -20.74
C PHE A 66 2.31 5.33 -20.80
N ASP A 67 1.83 6.35 -21.49
CA ASP A 67 2.61 7.58 -21.72
C ASP A 67 2.74 8.46 -20.46
N SER A 68 1.97 8.16 -19.42
CA SER A 68 1.75 9.06 -18.28
C SER A 68 1.44 8.33 -16.97
N ILE A 69 2.08 7.19 -16.71
CA ILE A 69 2.01 6.51 -15.40
C ILE A 69 2.40 7.50 -14.29
N ASN A 70 1.62 7.55 -13.21
CA ASN A 70 1.77 8.45 -12.06
C ASN A 70 1.64 9.95 -12.38
N SER A 71 1.08 10.32 -13.53
CA SER A 71 0.82 11.73 -13.85
C SER A 71 -0.29 12.33 -12.98
N SER A 72 -0.05 13.50 -12.40
CA SER A 72 -1.06 14.31 -11.70
C SER A 72 -2.15 14.85 -12.63
N ASP A 73 -1.85 14.99 -13.93
CA ASP A 73 -2.69 15.69 -14.90
C ASP A 73 -3.67 14.74 -15.60
N LYS A 74 -3.44 13.43 -15.50
CA LYS A 74 -4.24 12.38 -16.13
C LYS A 74 -4.58 11.31 -15.11
N ASN A 75 -5.88 11.14 -14.86
CA ASN A 75 -6.38 9.99 -14.12
C ASN A 75 -6.17 8.72 -14.96
N GLY A 76 -5.04 8.04 -14.78
CA GLY A 76 -4.67 6.87 -15.55
C GLY A 76 -4.09 5.79 -14.66
N TRP A 77 -2.88 5.36 -14.99
CA TRP A 77 -2.18 4.32 -14.24
C TRP A 77 -1.42 4.88 -13.04
N TYR A 78 -1.50 4.16 -11.93
CA TYR A 78 -0.66 4.36 -10.74
C TYR A 78 0.25 3.14 -10.57
N GLY A 79 1.55 3.35 -10.41
CA GLY A 79 2.50 2.27 -10.29
C GLY A 79 3.64 2.56 -9.33
N SER A 80 4.21 1.50 -8.76
CA SER A 80 5.40 1.60 -7.91
C SER A 80 6.70 1.65 -8.71
N ASN A 81 7.81 1.66 -7.99
CA ASN A 81 9.14 1.43 -8.56
C ASN A 81 9.23 0.01 -9.15
N GLY A 82 10.24 -0.24 -10.00
CA GLY A 82 10.43 -1.54 -10.64
C GLY A 82 9.60 -1.74 -11.92
N ILE A 83 8.96 -0.68 -12.40
CA ILE A 83 8.29 -0.64 -13.70
C ILE A 83 9.16 0.13 -14.70
N ALA A 84 9.45 -0.50 -15.83
CA ALA A 84 10.02 0.16 -16.99
C ALA A 84 9.07 0.05 -18.18
N ILE A 85 9.11 1.05 -19.04
CA ILE A 85 8.37 1.06 -20.31
C ILE A 85 9.40 0.96 -21.42
N SER A 86 9.18 0.02 -22.33
CA SER A 86 9.93 -0.08 -23.57
C SER A 86 8.96 0.05 -24.74
N SER A 87 9.49 0.39 -25.92
CA SER A 87 8.68 0.64 -27.10
C SER A 87 9.16 -0.22 -28.24
N GLY A 88 8.26 -1.08 -28.72
CA GLY A 88 8.53 -1.95 -29.86
C GLY A 88 9.57 -3.03 -29.60
N ASN A 89 9.19 -4.29 -29.79
CA ASN A 89 10.13 -5.40 -29.92
C ASN A 89 9.59 -6.41 -30.95
N PHE A 90 10.08 -7.65 -30.95
CA PHE A 90 9.57 -8.70 -31.83
C PHE A 90 8.07 -8.98 -31.64
N VAL A 91 7.59 -8.91 -30.41
CA VAL A 91 6.22 -9.26 -29.99
C VAL A 91 5.30 -8.04 -30.03
N PHE A 92 5.68 -6.97 -29.34
CA PHE A 92 4.91 -5.75 -29.18
C PHE A 92 5.25 -4.74 -30.28
N LYS A 93 4.22 -4.19 -30.92
CA LYS A 93 4.39 -3.10 -31.90
C LYS A 93 4.50 -1.74 -31.22
N GLY A 94 3.75 -1.54 -30.13
CA GLY A 94 3.72 -0.31 -29.34
C GLY A 94 4.51 -0.41 -28.03
N ASN A 95 4.16 0.46 -27.08
CA ASN A 95 4.72 0.44 -25.73
C ASN A 95 4.24 -0.80 -24.97
N TYR A 96 5.13 -1.34 -24.15
CA TYR A 96 4.85 -2.47 -23.26
C TYR A 96 5.56 -2.28 -21.93
N LEU A 97 5.08 -2.99 -20.92
CA LEU A 97 5.54 -2.92 -19.55
C LEU A 97 6.58 -3.99 -19.28
N ILE A 98 7.56 -3.63 -18.47
CA ILE A 98 8.57 -4.52 -17.90
C ILE A 98 8.49 -4.37 -16.39
N PHE A 99 8.14 -5.45 -15.69
CA PHE A 99 8.17 -5.50 -14.23
C PHE A 99 9.41 -6.27 -13.77
N SER A 100 10.06 -5.76 -12.73
CA SER A 100 11.06 -6.48 -11.94
C SER A 100 10.48 -6.93 -10.59
N GLY A 101 11.09 -7.95 -10.00
CA GLY A 101 10.77 -8.42 -8.66
C GLY A 101 11.09 -7.39 -7.58
N THR A 102 10.63 -7.68 -6.35
CA THR A 102 10.85 -6.87 -5.16
C THR A 102 11.43 -7.70 -4.03
N ASN A 103 12.31 -7.11 -3.23
CA ASN A 103 12.83 -7.77 -2.01
C ASN A 103 11.91 -7.59 -0.80
N ASP A 104 10.84 -6.81 -0.94
CA ASP A 104 9.90 -6.52 0.14
C ASP A 104 8.47 -6.81 -0.32
N GLU A 105 7.89 -7.91 0.20
CA GLU A 105 6.52 -8.32 -0.10
C GLU A 105 5.49 -7.25 0.29
N GLN A 106 5.80 -6.41 1.28
CA GLN A 106 4.94 -5.32 1.73
C GLN A 106 4.90 -4.17 0.72
N TYR A 107 5.93 -4.06 -0.13
CA TYR A 107 6.04 -3.06 -1.21
C TYR A 107 6.26 -3.76 -2.57
N PRO A 108 5.19 -4.36 -3.12
CA PRO A 108 5.27 -5.05 -4.39
C PRO A 108 5.55 -4.11 -5.56
N THR A 109 6.08 -4.68 -6.65
CA THR A 109 6.01 -4.01 -7.96
C THR A 109 4.56 -4.10 -8.42
N TYR A 110 3.88 -2.97 -8.59
CA TYR A 110 2.46 -2.95 -8.90
C TYR A 110 2.11 -1.87 -9.92
N LEU A 111 1.07 -2.12 -10.71
CA LEU A 111 0.42 -1.15 -11.58
C LEU A 111 -1.09 -1.32 -11.46
N TYR A 112 -1.81 -0.28 -11.09
CA TYR A 112 -3.27 -0.34 -10.96
C TYR A 112 -3.98 0.86 -11.59
N GLN A 113 -5.24 0.63 -11.92
CA GLN A 113 -6.17 1.64 -12.39
C GLN A 113 -7.59 1.29 -11.93
N LYS A 114 -8.39 2.30 -11.61
CA LYS A 114 -9.82 2.15 -11.37
C LYS A 114 -10.60 2.58 -12.61
N ILE A 115 -11.39 1.68 -13.18
CA ILE A 115 -12.40 2.03 -14.18
C ILE A 115 -13.57 2.66 -13.45
N ASP A 116 -13.89 3.89 -13.83
CA ASP A 116 -14.95 4.67 -13.20
C ASP A 116 -16.33 4.04 -13.42
N GLU A 117 -17.17 4.14 -12.39
CA GLU A 117 -18.53 3.64 -12.39
C GLU A 117 -19.37 4.23 -13.55
N SER A 118 -19.10 5.47 -13.97
CA SER A 118 -19.77 6.14 -15.09
C SER A 118 -19.50 5.51 -16.46
N LYS A 119 -18.48 4.66 -16.58
CA LYS A 119 -18.14 3.95 -17.82
C LYS A 119 -18.78 2.57 -17.89
N LEU A 120 -19.41 2.14 -16.80
CA LEU A 120 -19.97 0.81 -16.65
C LEU A 120 -21.48 0.82 -16.87
N LYS A 121 -21.99 -0.37 -17.19
CA LYS A 121 -23.41 -0.67 -17.41
C LYS A 121 -23.85 -1.71 -16.41
N GLU A 122 -25.11 -1.65 -16.00
CA GLU A 122 -25.71 -2.64 -15.10
C GLU A 122 -25.68 -4.04 -15.71
N TYR A 123 -25.50 -5.05 -14.87
CA TYR A 123 -25.62 -6.46 -15.24
C TYR A 123 -24.87 -6.82 -16.52
N THR A 124 -23.63 -6.34 -16.65
CA THR A 124 -22.82 -6.44 -17.87
C THR A 124 -21.48 -7.11 -17.56
N ARG A 125 -21.04 -7.99 -18.44
CA ARG A 125 -19.74 -8.66 -18.34
C ARG A 125 -18.68 -7.79 -19.00
N TYR A 126 -17.61 -7.56 -18.26
CA TYR A 126 -16.38 -6.95 -18.75
C TYR A 126 -15.27 -7.99 -18.77
N LYS A 127 -14.34 -7.81 -19.69
CA LYS A 127 -13.20 -8.70 -19.88
C LYS A 127 -11.92 -7.88 -19.88
N LEU A 128 -11.07 -8.08 -18.87
CA LEU A 128 -9.67 -7.70 -18.90
C LEU A 128 -8.92 -8.72 -19.75
N ARG A 129 -8.07 -8.27 -20.66
CA ARG A 129 -7.17 -9.14 -21.42
C ARG A 129 -5.94 -8.38 -21.88
N GLY A 130 -4.92 -9.13 -22.26
CA GLY A 130 -3.66 -8.60 -22.77
C GLY A 130 -2.77 -9.70 -23.31
N PHE A 131 -1.51 -9.35 -23.54
CA PHE A 131 -0.51 -10.29 -24.05
C PHE A 131 0.76 -10.22 -23.21
N ILE A 132 1.25 -11.38 -22.79
CA ILE A 132 2.46 -11.58 -21.98
C ILE A 132 3.51 -12.19 -22.90
N GLU A 133 4.63 -11.51 -23.10
CA GLU A 133 5.78 -12.06 -23.82
C GLU A 133 6.45 -13.16 -22.98
N ASN A 134 6.73 -12.85 -21.71
CA ASN A 134 7.18 -13.81 -20.71
C ASN A 134 6.91 -13.28 -19.30
N SER A 135 6.78 -14.18 -18.32
CA SER A 135 6.62 -13.79 -16.92
C SER A 135 6.98 -14.91 -15.95
N GLN A 136 7.25 -14.48 -14.72
CA GLN A 136 7.30 -15.31 -13.53
C GLN A 136 6.64 -14.55 -12.38
N ASP A 137 5.74 -15.20 -11.65
CA ASP A 137 4.99 -14.65 -10.51
C ASP A 137 4.15 -13.39 -10.82
N LEU A 138 3.76 -13.16 -12.09
CA LEU A 138 2.91 -12.03 -12.44
C LEU A 138 1.47 -12.28 -12.01
N GLU A 139 0.97 -11.54 -11.04
CA GLU A 139 -0.42 -11.60 -10.63
C GLU A 139 -1.25 -10.54 -11.37
N ALA A 140 -2.39 -10.90 -11.95
CA ALA A 140 -3.37 -9.96 -12.49
C ALA A 140 -4.70 -10.08 -11.77
N TYR A 141 -5.32 -8.94 -11.46
CA TYR A 141 -6.52 -8.81 -10.67
C TYR A 141 -7.60 -8.01 -11.40
N VAL A 142 -8.85 -8.46 -11.25
CA VAL A 142 -10.05 -7.65 -11.46
C VAL A 142 -10.91 -7.68 -10.21
N ILE A 143 -11.24 -6.50 -9.67
CA ILE A 143 -11.86 -6.39 -8.35
C ILE A 143 -13.07 -5.45 -8.41
N ARG A 144 -14.20 -5.93 -7.88
CA ARG A 144 -15.42 -5.15 -7.63
C ARG A 144 -16.02 -5.54 -6.28
N TYR A 145 -17.02 -6.43 -6.28
CA TYR A 145 -17.62 -6.98 -5.04
C TYR A 145 -16.70 -8.01 -4.37
N ASP A 146 -15.97 -8.76 -5.20
CA ASP A 146 -14.93 -9.69 -4.85
C ASP A 146 -13.70 -9.46 -5.75
N ALA A 147 -12.57 -10.03 -5.33
CA ALA A 147 -11.36 -10.07 -6.12
C ALA A 147 -11.31 -11.38 -6.91
N LYS A 148 -11.05 -11.28 -8.21
CA LYS A 148 -10.61 -12.41 -9.02
C LYS A 148 -9.19 -12.15 -9.47
N HIS A 149 -8.35 -13.15 -9.35
CA HIS A 149 -6.98 -13.05 -9.78
C HIS A 149 -6.45 -14.36 -10.31
N GLU A 150 -5.36 -14.25 -11.04
CA GLU A 150 -4.61 -15.36 -11.60
C GLU A 150 -3.13 -14.97 -11.59
N THR A 151 -2.27 -15.97 -11.38
CA THR A 151 -0.81 -15.83 -11.41
C THR A 151 -0.31 -16.45 -12.71
N PHE A 152 0.52 -15.72 -13.44
CA PHE A 152 1.00 -16.08 -14.76
C PHE A 152 2.51 -16.33 -14.74
N ASP A 153 2.87 -17.58 -15.03
CA ASP A 153 4.23 -18.00 -15.34
C ASP A 153 4.25 -18.39 -16.83
N VAL A 154 4.85 -17.54 -17.66
CA VAL A 154 4.82 -17.68 -19.12
C VAL A 154 6.24 -17.80 -19.63
N SER A 155 6.56 -18.95 -20.21
CA SER A 155 7.87 -19.27 -20.77
C SER A 155 8.26 -18.33 -21.90
N ASN A 156 9.55 -18.00 -22.02
CA ASN A 156 10.08 -17.20 -23.14
C ASN A 156 10.35 -18.09 -24.38
N ASN A 157 9.30 -18.54 -25.05
CA ASN A 157 9.38 -19.50 -26.17
C ASN A 157 8.73 -19.00 -27.48
N LEU A 158 8.42 -17.70 -27.59
CA LEU A 158 7.81 -17.11 -28.79
C LEU A 158 8.78 -16.97 -29.98
N LEU A 159 10.08 -16.94 -29.70
CA LEU A 159 11.12 -16.66 -30.70
C LEU A 159 12.20 -17.73 -30.64
N PRO A 160 12.87 -18.02 -31.78
CA PRO A 160 14.04 -18.89 -31.79
C PRO A 160 15.23 -18.26 -31.04
N ASP A 161 16.14 -19.10 -30.58
CA ASP A 161 17.38 -18.71 -29.86
C ASP A 161 18.17 -17.62 -30.61
N ILE A 162 18.19 -17.70 -31.94
CA ILE A 162 18.77 -16.68 -32.81
C ILE A 162 17.64 -15.85 -33.41
N SER A 163 17.40 -14.70 -32.80
CA SER A 163 16.35 -13.78 -33.24
C SER A 163 16.70 -13.13 -34.59
N PRO A 164 15.77 -13.08 -35.57
CA PRO A 164 16.04 -12.54 -36.89
C PRO A 164 16.17 -11.02 -36.84
N VAL A 165 17.35 -10.49 -37.14
CA VAL A 165 17.59 -9.04 -37.25
C VAL A 165 17.70 -8.60 -38.70
N ASN A 166 17.36 -7.35 -38.97
CA ASN A 166 17.58 -6.73 -40.26
C ASN A 166 19.06 -6.30 -40.42
N ALA A 167 19.42 -5.76 -41.59
CA ALA A 167 20.79 -5.32 -41.86
C ALA A 167 21.30 -4.21 -40.91
N CYS A 168 20.38 -3.48 -40.25
CA CYS A 168 20.69 -2.45 -39.27
C CYS A 168 20.79 -2.99 -37.83
N GLY A 169 20.61 -4.30 -37.62
CA GLY A 169 20.59 -4.93 -36.31
C GLY A 169 19.27 -4.79 -35.55
N GLU A 170 18.22 -4.26 -36.17
CA GLU A 170 16.90 -4.11 -35.56
C GLU A 170 16.04 -5.37 -35.75
N PRO A 171 15.00 -5.60 -34.92
CA PRO A 171 14.09 -6.73 -35.07
C PRO A 171 13.46 -6.85 -36.48
N ASN A 172 13.72 -7.95 -37.18
CA ASN A 172 13.08 -8.25 -38.46
C ASN A 172 11.75 -8.99 -38.24
N ARG A 173 10.71 -8.20 -37.95
CA ARG A 173 9.37 -8.73 -37.68
C ARG A 173 8.78 -9.52 -38.85
N CYS A 174 9.14 -9.20 -40.10
CA CYS A 174 8.60 -9.90 -41.27
C CYS A 174 9.05 -11.36 -41.37
N VAL A 175 10.26 -11.65 -40.89
CA VAL A 175 10.75 -13.02 -40.76
C VAL A 175 10.21 -13.65 -39.47
N ALA A 176 10.14 -12.87 -38.37
CA ALA A 176 9.69 -13.36 -37.08
C ALA A 176 8.20 -13.81 -37.05
N LEU A 177 7.37 -13.28 -37.95
CA LEU A 177 5.93 -13.59 -38.03
C LEU A 177 5.62 -15.09 -38.15
N GLN A 178 6.49 -15.88 -38.76
CA GLN A 178 6.30 -17.32 -38.92
C GLN A 178 6.26 -18.03 -37.55
N TYR A 179 7.12 -17.60 -36.61
CA TYR A 179 7.18 -18.14 -35.26
C TYR A 179 6.02 -17.65 -34.37
N LEU A 180 5.54 -16.43 -34.60
CA LEU A 180 4.46 -15.83 -33.80
C LEU A 180 3.05 -16.33 -34.20
N ASP A 181 2.85 -16.82 -35.43
CA ASP A 181 1.54 -17.36 -35.90
C ASP A 181 1.44 -18.89 -35.70
N GLU A 182 2.58 -19.58 -35.49
CA GLU A 182 2.65 -21.04 -35.22
C GLU A 182 2.34 -21.40 -33.76
N ASN A 183 2.45 -20.47 -32.81
CA ASN A 183 2.13 -20.73 -31.40
C ASN A 183 0.62 -20.73 -31.13
N PRO A 184 0.09 -21.61 -30.25
CA PRO A 184 -1.33 -21.92 -30.20
C PRO A 184 -2.18 -20.71 -29.82
N ARG A 185 -3.25 -20.51 -30.59
CA ARG A 185 -4.33 -19.54 -30.35
C ARG A 185 -5.21 -19.88 -29.14
N LEU A 186 -4.73 -20.71 -28.23
CA LEU A 186 -5.53 -21.38 -27.21
C LEU A 186 -5.35 -20.71 -25.84
N GLU A 187 -6.47 -20.46 -25.16
CA GLU A 187 -6.55 -20.06 -23.75
C GLU A 187 -6.14 -21.20 -22.78
N CYS A 188 -5.43 -22.24 -23.24
CA CYS A 188 -5.03 -23.38 -22.43
C CYS A 188 -3.61 -23.84 -22.77
N SER A 189 -2.82 -24.14 -21.75
CA SER A 189 -1.50 -24.72 -21.91
C SER A 189 -1.61 -26.15 -22.44
N SER A 190 -0.77 -26.51 -23.43
CA SER A 190 -0.70 -27.87 -23.95
C SER A 190 0.74 -28.37 -24.00
N VAL A 191 0.94 -29.65 -23.71
CA VAL A 191 2.24 -30.32 -23.89
C VAL A 191 2.18 -31.10 -25.20
N GLN A 192 2.98 -30.68 -26.18
CA GLN A 192 3.30 -31.47 -27.37
C GLN A 192 4.82 -31.69 -27.40
N ASP A 193 5.25 -32.94 -27.62
CA ASP A 193 6.68 -33.33 -27.71
C ASP A 193 7.59 -32.86 -26.55
N GLY A 194 7.04 -32.74 -25.34
CA GLY A 194 7.79 -32.32 -24.15
C GLY A 194 8.02 -30.80 -24.03
N ILE A 195 7.46 -30.00 -24.93
CA ILE A 195 7.48 -28.53 -24.89
C ILE A 195 6.18 -28.04 -24.25
N LEU A 196 6.29 -27.28 -23.17
CA LEU A 196 5.18 -26.57 -22.53
C LEU A 196 4.81 -25.37 -23.42
N SER A 197 3.63 -25.39 -24.02
CA SER A 197 3.09 -24.23 -24.71
C SER A 197 2.22 -23.44 -23.74
N ASP A 198 2.80 -22.43 -23.07
CA ASP A 198 2.04 -21.50 -22.23
C ASP A 198 1.17 -20.58 -23.10
N SER A 199 -0.01 -20.21 -22.60
CA SER A 199 -0.84 -19.22 -23.31
C SER A 199 -0.30 -17.82 -23.03
N HIS A 200 0.28 -17.19 -24.03
CA HIS A 200 0.74 -15.80 -23.96
C HIS A 200 -0.41 -14.78 -23.94
N SER A 201 -1.62 -15.20 -24.35
CA SER A 201 -2.82 -14.38 -24.26
C SER A 201 -3.57 -14.73 -22.97
N PHE A 202 -3.86 -13.75 -22.13
CA PHE A 202 -4.63 -13.96 -20.91
C PHE A 202 -5.95 -13.21 -20.94
N SER A 203 -6.94 -13.67 -20.17
CA SER A 203 -8.15 -12.89 -19.91
C SER A 203 -8.82 -13.20 -18.58
N LEU A 204 -9.37 -12.16 -17.94
CA LEU A 204 -10.14 -12.25 -16.71
C LEU A 204 -11.51 -11.60 -16.89
N ASN A 205 -12.56 -12.32 -16.53
CA ASN A 205 -13.94 -11.85 -16.65
C ASN A 205 -14.50 -11.36 -15.31
N ILE A 206 -15.09 -10.16 -15.32
CA ILE A 206 -15.80 -9.59 -14.17
C ILE A 206 -17.19 -9.12 -14.60
N ASN A 207 -18.17 -9.28 -13.71
CA ASN A 207 -19.56 -8.90 -13.98
C ASN A 207 -19.92 -7.72 -13.07
N THR A 208 -20.62 -6.73 -13.61
CA THR A 208 -21.25 -5.67 -12.82
C THR A 208 -22.64 -6.12 -12.35
N GLY A 209 -23.02 -5.66 -11.15
CA GLY A 209 -24.39 -5.75 -10.65
C GLY A 209 -25.16 -4.47 -11.01
N SER A 210 -25.90 -3.92 -10.06
CA SER A 210 -26.41 -2.54 -10.19
C SER A 210 -25.28 -1.51 -10.22
N ILE A 211 -25.57 -0.37 -10.85
CA ILE A 211 -24.64 0.77 -10.96
C ILE A 211 -25.07 1.83 -9.94
N ASP A 212 -24.14 2.24 -9.09
CA ASP A 212 -24.39 3.18 -8.00
C ASP A 212 -23.32 4.26 -8.00
N PHE A 213 -23.67 5.45 -8.50
CA PHE A 213 -22.74 6.57 -8.62
C PHE A 213 -22.35 7.19 -7.27
N ASN A 214 -23.13 6.95 -6.20
CA ASN A 214 -22.79 7.45 -4.87
C ASN A 214 -21.76 6.54 -4.20
N GLU A 215 -21.93 5.21 -4.31
CA GLU A 215 -20.93 4.25 -3.82
C GLU A 215 -19.69 4.22 -4.72
N SER A 216 -19.85 4.49 -6.02
CA SER A 216 -18.78 4.57 -7.03
C SER A 216 -17.79 3.41 -6.93
N VAL A 217 -18.31 2.17 -6.95
CA VAL A 217 -17.50 0.96 -6.73
C VAL A 217 -16.43 0.80 -7.82
N GLY A 218 -16.81 1.02 -9.07
CA GLY A 218 -15.94 0.88 -10.23
C GLY A 218 -15.50 -0.57 -10.48
N ILE A 219 -14.45 -0.74 -11.29
CA ILE A 219 -13.69 -1.99 -11.40
C ILE A 219 -12.22 -1.63 -11.24
N TRP A 220 -11.55 -2.24 -10.27
CA TRP A 220 -10.10 -2.12 -10.16
C TRP A 220 -9.42 -3.16 -11.03
N VAL A 221 -8.40 -2.71 -11.74
CA VAL A 221 -7.46 -3.54 -12.49
C VAL A 221 -6.11 -3.37 -11.82
N LEU A 222 -5.47 -4.47 -11.45
CA LEU A 222 -4.16 -4.47 -10.80
C LEU A 222 -3.28 -5.56 -11.42
N PHE A 223 -2.02 -5.22 -11.66
CA PHE A 223 -0.94 -6.15 -11.95
C PHE A 223 0.09 -6.03 -10.83
N LYS A 224 0.62 -7.14 -10.33
CA LYS A 224 1.52 -7.15 -9.17
C LYS A 224 2.55 -8.27 -9.26
N ILE A 225 3.77 -8.01 -8.78
CA ILE A 225 4.79 -9.01 -8.45
C ILE A 225 5.23 -8.75 -7.01
N SER A 226 5.15 -9.78 -6.17
CA SER A 226 5.53 -9.72 -4.75
C SER A 226 6.82 -10.50 -4.44
N THR A 227 7.44 -11.14 -5.43
CA THR A 227 8.63 -12.00 -5.23
C THR A 227 9.92 -11.32 -5.70
N PRO A 228 11.08 -11.66 -5.12
CA PRO A 228 12.38 -11.13 -5.56
C PRO A 228 12.77 -11.56 -6.97
N GLU A 229 12.48 -12.81 -7.32
CA GLU A 229 12.85 -13.43 -8.61
C GLU A 229 11.81 -13.19 -9.71
N GLY A 230 10.63 -12.65 -9.36
CA GLY A 230 9.55 -12.41 -10.30
C GLY A 230 9.94 -11.39 -11.38
N TYR A 231 9.37 -11.55 -12.56
CA TYR A 231 9.53 -10.60 -13.66
C TYR A 231 8.37 -10.70 -14.63
N ALA A 232 8.12 -9.66 -15.43
CA ALA A 232 7.17 -9.78 -16.53
C ALA A 232 7.46 -8.81 -17.67
N LYS A 233 7.18 -9.23 -18.89
CA LYS A 233 7.04 -8.36 -20.06
C LYS A 233 5.66 -8.54 -20.67
N PHE A 234 4.85 -7.50 -20.65
CA PHE A 234 3.45 -7.61 -21.09
C PHE A 234 2.89 -6.28 -21.60
N GLY A 235 1.85 -6.35 -22.41
CA GLY A 235 1.28 -5.18 -23.06
C GLY A 235 -0.06 -5.47 -23.73
N ASN A 236 -0.47 -4.57 -24.61
CA ASN A 236 -1.76 -4.65 -25.33
C ASN A 236 -2.96 -4.85 -24.38
N LEU A 237 -2.91 -4.18 -23.22
CA LEU A 237 -3.93 -4.29 -22.18
C LEU A 237 -5.22 -3.62 -22.62
N GLU A 238 -6.34 -4.35 -22.49
CA GLU A 238 -7.67 -3.79 -22.70
C GLU A 238 -8.68 -4.34 -21.71
N VAL A 239 -9.58 -3.46 -21.25
CA VAL A 239 -10.84 -3.86 -20.61
C VAL A 239 -11.97 -3.47 -21.53
N ILE A 240 -12.75 -4.45 -21.96
CA ILE A 240 -13.87 -4.23 -22.89
C ILE A 240 -15.19 -4.74 -22.34
N GLU A 241 -16.28 -4.13 -22.79
CA GLU A 241 -17.62 -4.70 -22.64
C GLU A 241 -17.75 -5.96 -23.50
N ASN A 242 -18.10 -7.08 -22.86
CA ASN A 242 -18.28 -8.38 -23.53
C ASN A 242 -19.76 -8.73 -23.74
N GLY A 243 -20.68 -8.05 -23.06
CA GLY A 243 -22.13 -8.18 -23.25
C GLY A 243 -22.93 -8.38 -21.96
N PRO A 244 -24.27 -8.47 -22.05
CA PRO A 244 -25.13 -8.58 -20.88
C PRO A 244 -24.96 -9.91 -20.16
N VAL A 245 -25.12 -9.88 -18.84
CA VAL A 245 -25.10 -11.05 -17.97
C VAL A 245 -26.52 -11.61 -17.84
N ILE A 246 -26.70 -12.88 -18.19
CA ILE A 246 -28.00 -13.57 -18.18
C ILE A 246 -27.92 -14.91 -17.44
N GLY A 247 -29.09 -15.48 -17.13
CA GLY A 247 -29.22 -16.82 -16.55
C GLY A 247 -28.50 -16.97 -15.20
N GLU A 248 -27.73 -18.05 -15.05
CA GLU A 248 -27.01 -18.36 -13.82
C GLU A 248 -26.01 -17.27 -13.42
N ALA A 249 -25.29 -16.69 -14.39
CA ALA A 249 -24.33 -15.63 -14.11
C ALA A 249 -25.01 -14.38 -13.53
N LEU A 250 -26.25 -14.09 -13.93
CA LEU A 250 -27.05 -12.99 -13.39
C LEU A 250 -27.46 -13.25 -11.94
N ALA A 251 -27.89 -14.49 -11.63
CA ALA A 251 -28.21 -14.87 -10.27
C ALA A 251 -26.98 -14.82 -9.35
N ARG A 252 -25.81 -15.25 -9.86
CA ARG A 252 -24.53 -15.18 -9.12
C ARG A 252 -24.11 -13.75 -8.81
N VAL A 253 -24.13 -12.84 -9.79
CA VAL A 253 -23.72 -11.44 -9.56
C VAL A 253 -24.68 -10.72 -8.60
N LYS A 254 -25.99 -10.97 -8.70
CA LYS A 254 -26.96 -10.44 -7.72
C LYS A 254 -26.67 -10.92 -6.30
N ARG A 255 -26.35 -12.20 -6.13
CA ARG A 255 -25.98 -12.76 -4.82
C ARG A 255 -24.67 -12.17 -4.28
N GLN A 256 -23.65 -12.02 -5.14
CA GLN A 256 -22.38 -11.39 -4.77
C GLN A 256 -22.59 -9.95 -4.32
N GLU A 257 -23.37 -9.18 -5.07
CA GLU A 257 -23.70 -7.79 -4.74
C GLU A 257 -24.45 -7.70 -3.40
N THR A 258 -25.49 -8.52 -3.18
CA THR A 258 -26.22 -8.53 -1.90
C THR A 258 -25.28 -8.87 -0.73
N LYS A 259 -24.40 -9.87 -0.90
CA LYS A 259 -23.42 -10.22 0.13
C LYS A 259 -22.49 -9.04 0.44
N TRP A 260 -21.95 -8.40 -0.59
CA TRP A 260 -21.06 -7.24 -0.46
C TRP A 260 -21.77 -6.06 0.22
N ARG A 261 -23.01 -5.73 -0.17
CA ARG A 261 -23.79 -4.65 0.47
C ARG A 261 -24.06 -4.93 1.95
N ASN A 262 -24.33 -6.19 2.32
CA ASN A 262 -24.50 -6.57 3.72
C ASN A 262 -23.19 -6.42 4.50
N GLN A 263 -22.05 -6.85 3.93
CA GLN A 263 -20.73 -6.68 4.54
C GLN A 263 -20.38 -5.20 4.72
N LEU A 264 -20.63 -4.37 3.71
CA LEU A 264 -20.40 -2.93 3.77
C LEU A 264 -21.26 -2.25 4.85
N THR A 265 -22.53 -2.67 4.99
CA THR A 265 -23.43 -2.14 6.02
C THR A 265 -22.96 -2.51 7.42
N GLN A 266 -22.50 -3.75 7.61
CA GLN A 266 -21.91 -4.19 8.86
C GLN A 266 -20.64 -3.41 9.18
N LEU A 267 -19.73 -3.29 8.21
CA LEU A 267 -18.49 -2.53 8.35
C LEU A 267 -18.75 -1.07 8.74
N ARG A 268 -19.72 -0.40 8.11
CA ARG A 268 -20.11 0.98 8.45
C ARG A 268 -20.58 1.09 9.91
N THR A 269 -21.35 0.12 10.38
CA THR A 269 -21.85 0.09 11.76
C THR A 269 -20.72 -0.11 12.76
N GLU A 270 -19.83 -1.07 12.51
CA GLU A 270 -18.65 -1.33 13.35
C GLU A 270 -17.70 -0.13 13.37
N THR A 271 -17.46 0.45 12.19
CA THR A 271 -16.61 1.64 12.02
C THR A 271 -17.17 2.83 12.78
N GLN A 272 -18.48 3.08 12.72
CA GLN A 272 -19.09 4.20 13.44
C GLN A 272 -18.88 4.09 14.96
N ALA A 273 -18.97 2.87 15.51
CA ALA A 273 -18.71 2.63 16.92
C ALA A 273 -17.24 2.86 17.30
N ILE A 274 -16.30 2.40 16.46
CA ILE A 274 -14.86 2.63 16.67
C ILE A 274 -14.53 4.11 16.53
N TYR A 275 -15.03 4.79 15.49
CA TYR A 275 -14.84 6.22 15.26
C TYR A 275 -15.31 7.04 16.45
N THR A 276 -16.50 6.76 16.98
CA THR A 276 -17.05 7.47 18.15
C THR A 276 -16.14 7.30 19.37
N ARG A 277 -15.66 6.06 19.62
CA ARG A 277 -14.73 5.78 20.72
C ARG A 277 -13.37 6.46 20.52
N ALA A 278 -12.82 6.41 19.31
CA ALA A 278 -11.54 7.02 18.96
C ALA A 278 -11.60 8.54 19.13
N LYS A 279 -12.67 9.16 18.60
CA LYS A 279 -12.93 10.59 18.73
C LYS A 279 -13.03 11.01 20.19
N GLN A 280 -13.82 10.29 20.99
CA GLN A 280 -13.93 10.58 22.43
C GLN A 280 -12.58 10.42 23.15
N ALA A 281 -11.81 9.37 22.84
CA ALA A 281 -10.49 9.17 23.41
C ALA A 281 -9.54 10.31 23.06
N LEU A 282 -9.54 10.78 21.81
CA LEU A 282 -8.73 11.90 21.33
C LEU A 282 -9.18 13.23 21.93
N ASP A 283 -10.47 13.55 21.91
CA ASP A 283 -11.02 14.77 22.52
C ASP A 283 -10.68 14.87 24.02
N ASN A 284 -10.53 13.72 24.69
CA ASN A 284 -10.11 13.68 26.08
C ASN A 284 -8.64 14.06 26.30
N LEU A 285 -7.77 13.95 25.28
CA LEU A 285 -6.34 14.30 25.38
C LEU A 285 -6.11 15.81 25.33
N PHE A 286 -6.94 16.55 24.59
CA PHE A 286 -6.72 17.97 24.28
C PHE A 286 -7.49 18.90 25.21
N ALA A 287 -6.85 20.03 25.56
CA ALA A 287 -7.45 21.05 26.42
C ALA A 287 -8.46 21.95 25.67
N ASN A 288 -8.40 21.98 24.34
CA ASN A 288 -9.26 22.80 23.50
C ASN A 288 -9.69 22.08 22.23
N ALA A 289 -10.68 22.64 21.53
CA ALA A 289 -11.25 22.07 20.32
C ALA A 289 -10.36 22.20 19.07
N GLN A 290 -9.28 22.97 19.16
CA GLN A 290 -8.30 23.16 18.08
C GLN A 290 -7.14 22.16 18.17
N ASP A 291 -7.17 21.24 19.13
CA ASP A 291 -6.11 20.28 19.39
C ASP A 291 -4.71 20.92 19.53
N SER A 292 -4.66 22.16 20.04
CA SER A 292 -3.41 22.95 20.10
C SER A 292 -2.63 22.75 21.40
N HIS A 293 -3.28 22.24 22.44
CA HIS A 293 -2.67 22.01 23.76
C HIS A 293 -3.19 20.69 24.32
N LEU A 294 -2.31 19.91 24.94
CA LEU A 294 -2.70 18.72 25.71
C LEU A 294 -3.19 19.15 27.09
N LYS A 295 -4.14 18.40 27.67
CA LYS A 295 -4.42 18.53 29.10
C LYS A 295 -3.18 18.14 29.89
N ILE A 296 -2.97 18.79 31.02
CA ILE A 296 -1.81 18.54 31.90
C ILE A 296 -1.74 17.07 32.39
N GLY A 297 -2.91 16.47 32.64
CA GLY A 297 -3.05 15.06 33.04
C GLY A 297 -2.93 14.05 31.90
N THR A 298 -2.81 14.48 30.64
CA THR A 298 -2.66 13.56 29.50
C THR A 298 -1.32 12.84 29.61
N THR A 299 -1.32 11.51 29.64
CA THR A 299 -0.12 10.68 29.72
C THR A 299 0.26 10.10 28.36
N PHE A 300 1.51 9.66 28.19
CA PHE A 300 1.94 8.93 27.00
C PHE A 300 1.07 7.70 26.74
N ALA A 301 0.78 6.92 27.80
CA ALA A 301 -0.09 5.76 27.73
C ALA A 301 -1.50 6.08 27.21
N ALA A 302 -2.07 7.25 27.55
CA ALA A 302 -3.36 7.68 27.03
C ALA A 302 -3.32 7.98 25.52
N ILE A 303 -2.25 8.61 25.04
CA ILE A 303 -2.04 8.88 23.61
C ILE A 303 -1.87 7.55 22.84
N VAL A 304 -1.07 6.63 23.37
CA VAL A 304 -0.89 5.28 22.79
C VAL A 304 -2.22 4.50 22.78
N ALA A 305 -3.02 4.57 23.84
CA ALA A 305 -4.33 3.93 23.88
C ALA A 305 -5.27 4.49 22.81
N ALA A 306 -5.31 5.81 22.62
CA ALA A 306 -6.06 6.44 21.54
C ALA A 306 -5.57 5.98 20.15
N ARG A 307 -4.24 5.94 19.94
CA ARG A 307 -3.63 5.41 18.70
C ARG A 307 -4.08 3.98 18.42
N LYS A 308 -4.08 3.09 19.42
CA LYS A 308 -4.52 1.69 19.26
C LYS A 308 -5.98 1.58 18.83
N ILE A 309 -6.86 2.45 19.34
CA ILE A 309 -8.27 2.50 18.92
C ILE A 309 -8.36 2.94 17.44
N VAL A 310 -7.61 3.98 17.04
CA VAL A 310 -7.57 4.44 15.64
C VAL A 310 -7.04 3.34 14.71
N GLN A 311 -5.97 2.65 15.11
CA GLN A 311 -5.39 1.53 14.37
C GLN A 311 -6.32 0.31 14.25
N SER A 312 -7.37 0.21 15.06
CA SER A 312 -8.38 -0.85 14.96
C SER A 312 -9.42 -0.62 13.86
N ILE A 313 -9.45 0.57 13.24
CA ILE A 313 -10.32 0.86 12.10
C ILE A 313 -9.90 -0.01 10.92
N ARG A 314 -10.78 -0.93 10.52
CA ARG A 314 -10.56 -1.85 9.40
C ARG A 314 -10.80 -1.15 8.07
N GLU A 315 -10.22 -1.70 7.00
CA GLU A 315 -10.42 -1.22 5.62
C GLU A 315 -10.11 0.27 5.42
N ALA A 316 -9.17 0.80 6.19
CA ALA A 316 -8.53 2.08 5.90
C ALA A 316 -7.73 2.00 4.59
N TYR A 317 -7.15 0.84 4.31
CA TYR A 317 -6.49 0.52 3.05
C TYR A 317 -7.06 -0.77 2.47
N MET A 318 -6.94 -0.94 1.15
CA MET A 318 -7.38 -2.15 0.47
C MET A 318 -6.46 -3.33 0.82
N SER A 319 -7.04 -4.49 1.15
CA SER A 319 -6.27 -5.68 1.53
C SER A 319 -5.44 -6.28 0.40
N TRP A 320 -5.86 -6.09 -0.85
CA TRP A 320 -5.17 -6.58 -2.04
C TRP A 320 -3.99 -5.69 -2.46
N LEU A 321 -3.95 -4.44 -2.01
CA LEU A 321 -2.82 -3.53 -2.18
C LEU A 321 -2.92 -2.38 -1.16
N SER A 322 -2.05 -2.40 -0.16
CA SER A 322 -2.09 -1.50 1.00
C SER A 322 -1.86 -0.03 0.68
N VAL A 323 -1.36 0.33 -0.51
CA VAL A 323 -1.25 1.73 -0.93
C VAL A 323 -2.59 2.33 -1.37
N VAL A 324 -3.57 1.49 -1.71
CA VAL A 324 -4.85 1.96 -2.24
C VAL A 324 -5.80 2.32 -1.08
N PRO A 325 -6.31 3.57 -1.03
CA PRO A 325 -7.29 3.98 -0.03
C PRO A 325 -8.53 3.09 -0.01
N GLY A 326 -8.89 2.61 1.18
CA GLY A 326 -10.13 1.88 1.44
C GLY A 326 -11.30 2.82 1.78
N VAL A 327 -12.47 2.24 2.08
CA VAL A 327 -13.68 3.02 2.40
C VAL A 327 -13.52 3.88 3.65
N ASN A 328 -12.70 3.43 4.60
CA ASN A 328 -12.45 4.12 5.86
C ASN A 328 -11.18 4.98 5.86
N TYR A 329 -10.52 5.13 4.71
CA TYR A 329 -9.29 5.92 4.61
C TYR A 329 -9.45 7.37 5.10
N PRO A 330 -10.51 8.13 4.74
CA PRO A 330 -10.63 9.53 5.15
C PRO A 330 -10.72 9.70 6.66
N ILE A 331 -11.58 8.91 7.32
CA ILE A 331 -11.75 8.97 8.78
C ILE A 331 -10.52 8.44 9.52
N PHE A 332 -9.83 7.45 8.96
CA PHE A 332 -8.60 6.90 9.55
C PHE A 332 -7.49 7.95 9.51
N THR A 333 -7.36 8.66 8.38
CA THR A 333 -6.35 9.71 8.19
C THR A 333 -6.63 10.90 9.11
N GLU A 334 -7.87 11.39 9.15
CA GLU A 334 -8.30 12.46 10.07
C GLU A 334 -7.89 12.16 11.52
N LEU A 335 -8.23 10.96 12.03
CA LEU A 335 -7.92 10.59 13.41
C LEU A 335 -6.43 10.33 13.63
N THR A 336 -5.72 9.82 12.62
CA THR A 336 -4.27 9.59 12.69
C THR A 336 -3.50 10.90 12.77
N GLU A 337 -3.92 11.93 12.03
CA GLU A 337 -3.35 13.28 12.13
C GLU A 337 -3.50 13.85 13.54
N ARG A 338 -4.67 13.67 14.17
CA ARG A 338 -4.88 14.08 15.58
C ARG A 338 -3.99 13.31 16.55
N VAL A 339 -3.78 12.02 16.34
CA VAL A 339 -2.83 11.22 17.14
C VAL A 339 -1.40 11.77 16.99
N GLN A 340 -0.98 12.07 15.76
CA GLN A 340 0.35 12.64 15.48
C GLN A 340 0.53 14.00 16.16
N GLN A 341 -0.49 14.88 16.09
CA GLN A 341 -0.52 16.15 16.78
C GLN A 341 -0.36 15.98 18.30
N ALA A 342 -1.05 14.99 18.90
CA ALA A 342 -0.91 14.70 20.32
C ALA A 342 0.53 14.30 20.71
N PHE A 343 1.18 13.43 19.94
CA PHE A 343 2.59 13.08 20.19
C PHE A 343 3.52 14.28 20.01
N GLN A 344 3.31 15.13 19.01
CA GLN A 344 4.10 16.34 18.81
C GLN A 344 3.98 17.30 20.00
N LEU A 345 2.77 17.53 20.50
CA LEU A 345 2.55 18.39 21.66
C LEU A 345 3.12 17.78 22.95
N TYR A 346 3.11 16.45 23.07
CA TYR A 346 3.74 15.73 24.16
C TYR A 346 5.26 15.96 24.16
N ASP A 347 5.90 15.91 22.99
CA ASP A 347 7.33 16.21 22.85
C ASP A 347 7.64 17.68 23.12
N VAL A 348 6.82 18.61 22.62
CA VAL A 348 7.04 20.05 22.78
C VAL A 348 6.99 20.51 24.23
N ARG A 349 6.09 19.93 25.05
CA ARG A 349 6.01 20.28 26.48
C ARG A 349 7.08 19.59 27.33
N ASN A 350 7.72 18.55 26.80
CA ASN A 350 8.69 17.76 27.52
C ASN A 350 10.08 18.43 27.51
N VAL A 351 10.61 18.72 28.69
CA VAL A 351 11.97 19.27 28.87
C VAL A 351 13.03 18.18 28.70
N VAL A 352 12.68 16.91 28.94
CA VAL A 352 13.55 15.75 28.66
C VAL A 352 13.73 15.61 27.15
N ARG A 353 14.98 15.62 26.70
CA ARG A 353 15.30 15.46 25.29
C ARG A 353 15.22 13.99 24.92
N ASN A 354 14.59 13.69 23.78
CA ASN A 354 14.44 12.32 23.29
C ASN A 354 13.83 11.38 24.36
N GLY A 355 12.85 11.87 25.12
CA GLY A 355 12.19 11.12 26.19
C GLY A 355 11.33 9.95 25.73
N GLN A 356 10.94 9.93 24.44
CA GLN A 356 10.26 8.81 23.76
C GLN A 356 11.22 7.93 22.94
N PHE A 357 12.53 8.18 23.00
CA PHE A 357 13.57 7.39 22.33
C PHE A 357 13.42 7.29 20.79
N LEU A 358 12.75 8.26 20.16
CA LEU A 358 12.55 8.33 18.70
C LEU A 358 13.87 8.41 17.92
N SER A 359 14.91 8.98 18.55
CA SER A 359 16.28 9.07 17.99
C SER A 359 17.23 8.06 18.63
N GLY A 360 16.71 6.91 19.07
CA GLY A 360 17.48 5.89 19.77
C GLY A 360 18.03 6.42 21.10
N LEU A 361 19.34 6.27 21.32
CA LEU A 361 20.03 6.69 22.55
C LEU A 361 20.60 8.12 22.46
N SER A 362 20.28 8.88 21.41
CA SER A 362 20.71 10.27 21.26
C SER A 362 20.22 11.13 22.45
N ASP A 363 21.01 12.13 22.85
CA ASP A 363 20.77 12.99 24.03
C ASP A 363 20.84 12.29 25.40
N TRP A 364 21.10 10.98 25.44
CA TRP A 364 21.30 10.21 26.65
C TRP A 364 22.77 9.78 26.79
N ILE A 365 23.31 9.88 28.01
CA ILE A 365 24.60 9.28 28.36
C ILE A 365 24.30 7.88 28.87
N VAL A 366 24.82 6.87 28.18
CA VAL A 366 24.44 5.47 28.42
C VAL A 366 25.66 4.57 28.57
N THR A 367 25.52 3.50 29.34
CA THR A 367 26.49 2.40 29.35
C THR A 367 26.25 1.46 28.14
N PRO A 368 27.24 0.61 27.77
CA PRO A 368 27.19 -0.16 26.52
C PRO A 368 26.03 -1.15 26.37
N ASP A 369 25.45 -1.63 27.47
CA ASP A 369 24.43 -2.69 27.46
C ASP A 369 22.99 -2.17 27.30
N VAL A 370 22.83 -0.86 27.19
CA VAL A 370 21.55 -0.19 26.98
C VAL A 370 21.20 -0.19 25.49
N LYS A 371 19.96 -0.54 25.16
CA LYS A 371 19.47 -0.51 23.78
C LYS A 371 18.05 0.05 23.68
N VAL A 372 17.68 0.51 22.50
CA VAL A 372 16.29 0.84 22.15
C VAL A 372 15.76 -0.24 21.22
N GLN A 373 14.56 -0.71 21.49
CA GLN A 373 13.86 -1.73 20.70
C GLN A 373 12.45 -1.26 20.38
N GLU A 374 11.87 -1.75 19.28
CA GLU A 374 10.47 -1.50 18.96
C GLU A 374 9.57 -2.47 19.73
N ASP A 375 8.58 -1.94 20.45
CA ASP A 375 7.51 -2.71 21.11
C ASP A 375 6.16 -2.03 20.83
N ASN A 376 5.25 -2.74 20.15
CA ASN A 376 3.90 -2.28 19.83
C ASN A 376 3.84 -0.90 19.13
N GLY A 377 4.78 -0.63 18.22
CA GLY A 377 4.88 0.64 17.50
C GLY A 377 5.45 1.81 18.33
N ASN A 378 6.10 1.52 19.46
CA ASN A 378 6.85 2.48 20.28
C ASN A 378 8.33 2.11 20.33
N ASN A 379 9.20 3.10 20.51
CA ASN A 379 10.60 2.88 20.85
C ASN A 379 10.74 2.77 22.37
N VAL A 380 11.28 1.66 22.84
CA VAL A 380 11.39 1.34 24.26
C VAL A 380 12.86 1.21 24.63
N LEU A 381 13.28 1.96 25.64
CA LEU A 381 14.59 1.84 26.25
C LEU A 381 14.63 0.57 27.10
N VAL A 382 15.63 -0.28 26.88
CA VAL A 382 15.77 -1.57 27.58
C VAL A 382 17.10 -1.63 28.32
N LEU A 383 17.02 -1.79 29.63
CA LEU A 383 18.14 -2.07 30.53
C LEU A 383 18.02 -3.53 30.96
N SER A 384 19.01 -4.37 30.62
CA SER A 384 18.99 -5.82 30.88
C SER A 384 20.03 -6.28 31.90
N ASN A 385 20.73 -5.35 32.54
CA ASN A 385 21.62 -5.64 33.65
C ASN A 385 21.66 -4.47 34.63
N ARG A 386 22.09 -4.77 35.86
CA ARG A 386 22.16 -3.81 36.98
C ARG A 386 23.27 -2.76 36.84
N ASP A 387 24.26 -3.01 36.00
CA ASP A 387 25.37 -2.09 35.72
C ASP A 387 24.97 -1.11 34.58
N ALA A 388 23.75 -1.27 34.03
CA ALA A 388 23.20 -0.41 33.01
C ALA A 388 22.72 0.91 33.63
N GLN A 389 23.22 2.02 33.11
CA GLN A 389 22.83 3.35 33.56
C GLN A 389 22.58 4.24 32.37
N VAL A 390 21.53 5.06 32.48
CA VAL A 390 21.13 6.02 31.47
C VAL A 390 20.92 7.37 32.16
N LEU A 391 21.57 8.41 31.65
CA LEU A 391 21.65 9.69 32.31
C LEU A 391 21.36 10.84 31.33
N GLN A 392 20.64 11.85 31.79
CA GLN A 392 20.49 13.12 31.08
C GLN A 392 20.60 14.30 32.05
N CYS A 393 21.41 15.28 31.67
CA CYS A 393 21.54 16.54 32.40
C CYS A 393 20.64 17.60 31.75
N LEU A 394 19.81 18.22 32.57
CA LEU A 394 18.79 19.18 32.20
C LEU A 394 19.04 20.53 32.86
N LYS A 395 18.51 21.58 32.23
CA LYS A 395 18.48 22.92 32.81
C LYS A 395 17.02 23.32 33.07
N LEU A 396 16.67 23.54 34.33
CA LEU A 396 15.34 23.94 34.80
C LEU A 396 15.38 25.35 35.40
N TYR A 397 14.23 25.99 35.51
CA TYR A 397 14.03 27.17 36.34
C TYR A 397 13.93 26.79 37.81
N GLN A 398 14.72 27.46 38.66
CA GLN A 398 14.65 27.36 40.12
C GLN A 398 13.27 27.80 40.64
N ASP A 399 12.87 27.26 41.81
CA ASP A 399 11.63 27.62 42.52
C ASP A 399 10.34 27.41 41.70
N ARG A 400 10.39 26.55 40.67
CA ARG A 400 9.23 26.16 39.87
C ARG A 400 8.91 24.68 40.08
N GLY A 401 7.63 24.36 40.20
CA GLY A 401 7.18 22.97 40.28
C GLY A 401 7.20 22.29 38.92
N TYR A 402 7.78 21.09 38.86
CA TYR A 402 7.77 20.21 37.71
C TYR A 402 7.09 18.89 38.04
N ILE A 403 6.52 18.24 37.04
CA ILE A 403 6.02 16.87 37.14
C ILE A 403 6.97 15.98 36.35
N LEU A 404 7.65 15.07 37.06
CA LEU A 404 8.35 13.96 36.43
C LEU A 404 7.35 12.83 36.26
N ARG A 405 7.10 12.42 35.01
CA ARG A 405 6.19 11.34 34.66
C ARG A 405 6.92 10.29 33.83
N VAL A 406 6.82 9.04 34.25
CA VAL A 406 7.52 7.91 33.61
C VAL A 406 6.53 6.80 33.31
N THR A 407 6.55 6.31 32.07
CA THR A 407 5.80 5.11 31.64
C THR A 407 6.79 3.98 31.42
N ALA A 408 6.73 2.94 32.27
CA ALA A 408 7.72 1.87 32.28
C ALA A 408 7.13 0.51 32.73
N ARG A 409 7.88 -0.57 32.47
CA ARG A 409 7.58 -1.96 32.84
C ARG A 409 8.83 -2.59 33.44
N LYS A 410 8.64 -3.29 34.57
CA LYS A 410 9.68 -4.13 35.17
C LYS A 410 9.40 -5.60 34.91
N GLU A 411 10.41 -6.31 34.43
CA GLU A 411 10.39 -7.76 34.26
C GLU A 411 11.49 -8.43 35.09
N GLY A 412 11.18 -9.59 35.64
CA GLY A 412 12.09 -10.34 36.52
C GLY A 412 12.03 -9.86 37.97
N LEU A 413 13.06 -10.21 38.73
CA LEU A 413 13.23 -9.77 40.12
C LEU A 413 13.62 -8.28 40.17
N GLY A 414 13.94 -7.77 41.35
CA GLY A 414 14.43 -6.39 41.52
C GLY A 414 13.41 -5.30 41.19
N GLU A 415 13.94 -4.09 41.03
CA GLU A 415 13.20 -2.85 40.81
C GLU A 415 13.87 -2.05 39.70
N GLY A 416 13.07 -1.43 38.85
CA GLY A 416 13.51 -0.36 37.97
C GLY A 416 13.34 0.97 38.68
N TYR A 417 14.20 1.94 38.42
CA TYR A 417 14.08 3.26 39.02
C TYR A 417 14.40 4.38 38.04
N VAL A 418 13.73 5.50 38.25
CA VAL A 418 14.06 6.79 37.63
C VAL A 418 14.22 7.81 38.74
N THR A 419 15.41 8.36 38.84
CA THR A 419 15.83 9.28 39.89
C THR A 419 16.07 10.65 39.29
N ILE A 420 15.59 11.70 39.96
CA ILE A 420 15.84 13.09 39.60
C ILE A 420 16.58 13.76 40.76
N THR A 421 17.71 14.40 40.46
CA THR A 421 18.61 14.99 41.46
C THR A 421 19.13 16.34 41.02
N ASP A 422 19.13 17.34 41.91
CA ASP A 422 19.75 18.65 41.66
C ASP A 422 21.21 18.74 42.16
N GLU A 423 21.90 19.86 41.92
CA GLU A 423 23.31 20.03 42.36
C GLU A 423 23.49 20.12 43.88
N GLU A 424 22.43 20.41 44.65
CA GLU A 424 22.45 20.44 46.12
C GLU A 424 22.23 19.05 46.74
N GLY A 425 21.84 18.07 45.93
CA GLY A 425 21.63 16.68 46.33
C GLY A 425 20.18 16.36 46.67
N ASN A 426 19.24 17.29 46.46
CA ASN A 426 17.82 17.01 46.59
C ASN A 426 17.44 15.96 45.55
N THR A 427 16.93 14.82 46.02
CA THR A 427 16.72 13.63 45.20
C THR A 427 15.33 13.06 45.43
N ASP A 428 14.60 12.87 44.34
CA ASP A 428 13.33 12.15 44.31
C ASP A 428 13.41 10.97 43.33
N GLN A 429 12.62 9.92 43.58
CA GLN A 429 12.73 8.67 42.83
C GLN A 429 11.38 8.01 42.59
N LEU A 430 11.16 7.59 41.34
CA LEU A 430 10.11 6.66 40.96
C LEU A 430 10.69 5.24 40.90
N THR A 431 10.12 4.31 41.65
CA THR A 431 10.47 2.88 41.58
C THR A 431 9.39 2.09 40.85
N PHE A 432 9.75 0.98 40.21
CA PHE A 432 8.85 0.10 39.46
C PHE A 432 9.16 -1.35 39.80
N GLY A 433 8.23 -2.02 40.49
CA GLY A 433 8.30 -3.45 40.81
C GLY A 433 7.56 -4.35 39.80
N ALA A 434 7.93 -5.62 39.74
CA ALA A 434 7.31 -6.60 38.84
C ALA A 434 5.90 -7.07 39.27
N CYS A 435 5.54 -6.92 40.55
CA CYS A 435 4.26 -7.34 41.13
C CYS A 435 3.31 -6.16 41.39
N GLU A 436 3.58 -4.98 40.82
CA GLU A 436 2.66 -3.86 40.96
C GLU A 436 1.37 -4.19 40.21
N GLU A 437 0.27 -4.31 40.96
CA GLU A 437 -1.05 -4.54 40.39
C GLU A 437 -1.36 -3.40 39.43
N ILE A 438 -1.49 -3.75 38.15
CA ILE A 438 -2.02 -2.85 37.14
C ILE A 438 -3.48 -2.63 37.51
N ASP A 439 -3.75 -1.53 38.21
CA ASP A 439 -5.06 -1.23 38.76
C ASP A 439 -6.09 -1.16 37.61
N ALA A 440 -6.97 -2.18 37.56
CA ALA A 440 -7.91 -2.41 36.46
C ALA A 440 -9.03 -1.34 36.39
N SER A 441 -8.98 -0.34 37.26
CA SER A 441 -9.92 0.77 37.36
C SER A 441 -9.69 1.86 36.30
N ASN A 442 -8.52 1.90 35.63
CA ASN A 442 -8.29 2.73 34.44
C ASN A 442 -8.50 1.90 33.15
N ALA A 443 -9.72 1.96 32.60
CA ALA A 443 -10.24 1.14 31.50
C ALA A 443 -9.56 1.29 30.10
N PHE A 444 -8.28 1.67 30.03
CA PHE A 444 -7.54 1.90 28.77
C PHE A 444 -6.16 1.22 28.67
N ILE A 445 -5.72 0.43 29.65
CA ILE A 445 -4.34 -0.10 29.67
C ILE A 445 -4.25 -1.46 28.96
N SER A 446 -3.96 -1.42 27.66
CA SER A 446 -3.64 -2.58 26.79
C SER A 446 -2.14 -2.64 26.43
N THR A 447 -1.25 -1.90 27.11
CA THR A 447 0.18 -1.83 26.76
C THR A 447 1.09 -2.66 27.67
N GLY A 448 0.67 -2.99 28.90
CA GLY A 448 1.52 -3.72 29.86
C GLY A 448 2.57 -2.82 30.55
N TYR A 449 2.45 -1.50 30.42
CA TYR A 449 3.30 -0.49 31.07
C TYR A 449 2.50 0.29 32.12
N ILE A 450 3.18 0.72 33.18
CA ILE A 450 2.63 1.51 34.28
C ILE A 450 3.14 2.94 34.15
N THR A 451 2.28 3.92 34.42
CA THR A 451 2.69 5.33 34.50
C THR A 451 2.72 5.76 35.95
N LYS A 452 3.85 6.32 36.39
CA LYS A 452 3.99 6.96 37.70
C LYS A 452 4.43 8.40 37.54
N GLU A 453 4.12 9.22 38.52
CA GLU A 453 4.51 10.61 38.55
C GLU A 453 4.88 11.07 39.96
N LEU A 454 5.75 12.08 40.02
CA LEU A 454 6.07 12.82 41.23
C LEU A 454 6.24 14.31 40.90
N GLU A 455 6.03 15.14 41.91
CA GLU A 455 6.30 16.56 41.84
C GLU A 455 7.74 16.82 42.28
N PHE A 456 8.46 17.66 41.56
CA PHE A 456 9.86 17.98 41.82
C PHE A 456 10.05 19.51 41.81
N PHE A 457 10.75 20.02 42.84
CA PHE A 457 11.02 21.44 43.02
C PHE A 457 12.54 21.63 43.12
N PRO A 458 13.22 22.05 42.04
CA PRO A 458 14.67 22.20 42.04
C PRO A 458 15.12 23.45 42.78
N ASP A 459 16.08 23.29 43.69
CA ASP A 459 16.77 24.42 44.33
C ASP A 459 17.87 25.01 43.41
N THR A 460 18.33 24.22 42.43
CA THR A 460 19.36 24.63 41.46
C THR A 460 18.91 24.48 40.01
N GLU A 461 19.48 25.28 39.10
CA GLU A 461 19.10 25.23 37.68
C GLU A 461 19.48 23.90 36.99
N LYS A 462 20.46 23.17 37.50
CA LYS A 462 20.96 21.95 36.84
C LYS A 462 20.46 20.73 37.56
N VAL A 463 19.81 19.88 36.80
CA VAL A 463 19.16 18.68 37.30
C VAL A 463 19.61 17.50 36.46
N ARG A 464 19.71 16.35 37.10
CA ARG A 464 20.13 15.10 36.51
C ARG A 464 19.00 14.09 36.63
N ILE A 465 18.60 13.50 35.51
CA ILE A 465 17.74 12.32 35.50
C ILE A 465 18.62 11.10 35.27
N GLU A 466 18.42 10.08 36.09
CA GLU A 466 19.12 8.80 36.04
C GLU A 466 18.08 7.67 35.97
N ILE A 467 18.25 6.75 35.02
CA ILE A 467 17.43 5.55 34.86
C ILE A 467 18.34 4.36 35.11
N GLY A 468 17.90 3.45 35.98
CA GLY A 468 18.64 2.25 36.31
C GLY A 468 17.73 1.12 36.74
N GLU A 469 18.32 -0.04 37.01
CA GLU A 469 17.62 -1.22 37.46
C GLU A 469 18.50 -2.03 38.44
N THR A 470 17.90 -2.78 39.35
CA THR A 470 18.67 -3.51 40.38
C THR A 470 18.97 -4.97 40.03
N GLU A 471 18.09 -5.62 39.28
CA GLU A 471 18.22 -7.01 38.84
C GLU A 471 17.13 -7.33 37.81
N GLY A 472 17.46 -7.87 36.64
CA GLY A 472 16.47 -8.31 35.64
C GLY A 472 16.40 -7.37 34.44
N THR A 473 15.19 -7.09 33.95
CA THR A 473 15.01 -6.19 32.79
C THR A 473 14.07 -5.05 33.14
N PHE A 474 14.50 -3.82 32.89
CA PHE A 474 13.67 -2.62 33.00
C PHE A 474 13.46 -2.00 31.62
N GLN A 475 12.20 -1.71 31.30
CA GLN A 475 11.77 -1.23 29.99
C GLN A 475 11.02 0.08 30.15
N VAL A 476 11.45 1.14 29.46
CA VAL A 476 10.89 2.48 29.60
C VAL A 476 10.36 2.96 28.24
N GLU A 477 9.06 3.24 28.18
CA GLU A 477 8.39 3.78 26.97
C GLU A 477 8.52 5.30 26.87
N SER A 478 8.44 6.00 28.00
CA SER A 478 8.52 7.46 28.03
C SER A 478 9.07 7.97 29.36
N VAL A 479 9.93 8.98 29.27
CA VAL A 479 10.31 9.85 30.40
C VAL A 479 9.97 11.29 30.04
N GLU A 480 9.19 11.93 30.90
CA GLU A 480 8.65 13.25 30.69
C GLU A 480 8.85 14.13 31.90
N LEU A 481 9.30 15.37 31.68
CA LEU A 481 9.41 16.39 32.70
C LEU A 481 8.84 17.69 32.16
N PHE A 482 7.86 18.27 32.83
CA PHE A 482 7.18 19.49 32.38
C PHE A 482 6.74 20.35 33.57
N LEU A 483 6.51 21.64 33.33
CA LEU A 483 6.07 22.59 34.36
C LEU A 483 4.63 22.28 34.82
N MET A 484 4.37 22.43 36.12
CA MET A 484 3.03 22.28 36.71
C MET A 484 2.05 23.37 36.25
N GLU A 485 2.55 24.52 35.79
CA GLU A 485 1.75 25.64 35.30
C GLU A 485 2.18 26.01 33.89
N GLU A 486 1.22 26.24 32.99
CA GLU A 486 1.49 26.85 31.69
C GLU A 486 2.02 28.28 31.91
N LEU A 487 3.19 28.57 31.35
CA LEU A 487 3.73 29.93 31.31
C LEU A 487 2.82 30.78 30.41
N CYS A 488 1.96 31.59 31.03
CA CYS A 488 1.12 32.59 30.34
C CYS A 488 1.94 33.68 29.66
#